data_AF-A0A7Z0MN79-F1
#
_entry.id   AF-A0A7Z0MN79-F1
#
_cell.length_a   1.000
_cell.length_b   1.000
_cell.length_c   1.000
_cell.angle_alpha   90.00
_cell.angle_beta   90.00
_cell.angle_gamma   90.00
#
_symmetry.space_group_name_H-M   'P 1'
#
loop_
_entity.id
_entity.type
_entity.pdbx_description
1 polymer ?
#
loop_
_entity_poly.entity_id
_entity_poly.type
_entity_poly.pdbx_seq_one_letter_code
_entity_poly.pdbx_strand_id
1 'polypeptide(L)'
;MNLKALKNTEEFKNFSKTVHKRVCGFLGPKPVIFFTQSGLKSGFTGALTKRQKGIIIRFLLQVTGYSRQQLTRLIQQYLNTGVVQLSDTNKPAGFKQTYTTTDIALLAEMDERYDTPSGGVVKKLCERAYSIFDEVQYKNIANISVSHLYNLRGSTGYQNQRRHFEKPPKKGFYW
;
A
#
# COMPACT_ATOMS: atom_id res chain seq x y z
N MET A 1 8.13 -9.58 23.76
CA MET A 1 6.80 -10.14 24.05
C MET A 1 6.96 -11.58 24.51
N ASN A 2 6.32 -11.94 25.63
CA ASN A 2 6.63 -13.11 26.45
C ASN A 2 6.04 -14.42 25.86
N LEU A 3 6.91 -15.36 25.48
CA LEU A 3 6.61 -16.66 24.88
C LEU A 3 5.92 -17.66 25.84
N LYS A 4 5.79 -17.34 27.14
CA LYS A 4 5.29 -18.25 28.18
C LYS A 4 3.76 -18.30 28.33
N ALA A 5 3.00 -17.59 27.49
CA ALA A 5 1.54 -17.58 27.56
C ALA A 5 0.86 -18.55 26.58
N LEU A 6 1.58 -19.53 26.04
CA LEU A 6 0.97 -20.70 25.41
C LEU A 6 0.54 -21.67 26.53
N LYS A 7 -0.50 -21.33 27.31
CA LYS A 7 -1.14 -22.27 28.26
C LYS A 7 -1.66 -23.56 27.59
N ASN A 8 -1.59 -23.64 26.26
CA ASN A 8 -2.25 -24.62 25.42
C ASN A 8 -1.33 -25.30 24.40
N THR A 9 -0.03 -25.40 24.65
CA THR A 9 0.82 -26.30 23.85
C THR A 9 0.31 -27.75 23.96
N GLU A 10 -0.21 -28.17 25.12
CA GLU A 10 -0.85 -29.48 25.29
C GLU A 10 -2.22 -29.56 24.60
N GLU A 11 -3.09 -28.57 24.74
CA GLU A 11 -4.38 -28.54 24.03
C GLU A 11 -4.20 -28.53 22.51
N PHE A 12 -3.20 -27.79 21.98
CA PHE A 12 -2.86 -27.81 20.57
C PHE A 12 -2.25 -29.15 20.15
N LYS A 13 -1.36 -29.76 20.94
CA LYS A 13 -0.82 -31.11 20.67
C LYS A 13 -1.92 -32.18 20.69
N ASN A 14 -2.86 -32.11 21.63
CA ASN A 14 -4.01 -33.00 21.69
C ASN A 14 -4.95 -32.79 20.49
N PHE A 15 -5.17 -31.54 20.08
CA PHE A 15 -5.91 -31.21 18.86
C PHE A 15 -5.19 -31.67 17.58
N SER A 16 -3.87 -31.47 17.49
CA SER A 16 -3.07 -31.89 16.33
C SER A 16 -3.06 -33.41 16.17
N LYS A 17 -3.12 -34.15 17.29
CA LYS A 17 -3.28 -35.62 17.32
C LYS A 17 -4.65 -36.06 16.80
N THR A 18 -5.73 -35.35 17.12
CA THR A 18 -7.08 -35.63 16.58
C THR A 18 -7.18 -35.41 15.06
N VAL A 19 -6.39 -34.47 14.53
CA VAL A 19 -6.38 -34.10 13.10
C VAL A 19 -5.33 -34.88 12.30
N HIS A 20 -4.59 -35.81 12.94
CA HIS A 20 -3.34 -36.39 12.42
C HIS A 20 -3.49 -37.51 11.38
N LYS A 21 -4.13 -37.23 10.24
CA LYS A 21 -3.81 -37.93 9.01
C LYS A 21 -3.87 -36.93 7.86
N ARG A 22 -2.70 -36.66 7.25
CA ARG A 22 -2.48 -35.85 6.02
C ARG A 22 -2.20 -34.36 6.20
N VAL A 23 -1.20 -33.94 6.99
CA VAL A 23 -0.75 -32.54 6.94
C VAL A 23 0.72 -32.40 7.33
N CYS A 24 1.65 -32.33 6.36
CA CYS A 24 2.74 -31.33 6.37
C CYS A 24 3.65 -31.46 5.13
N GLY A 25 3.88 -30.37 4.41
CA GLY A 25 4.95 -30.21 3.42
C GLY A 25 5.21 -28.72 3.20
N PHE A 26 6.46 -28.28 3.30
CA PHE A 26 6.89 -26.88 3.26
C PHE A 26 7.76 -26.66 2.03
N LEU A 27 7.50 -25.64 1.19
CA LEU A 27 8.39 -25.28 0.08
C LEU A 27 8.40 -23.75 -0.15
N GLY A 28 9.54 -23.10 0.10
CA GLY A 28 9.87 -21.77 -0.47
C GLY A 28 10.37 -20.67 0.51
N PRO A 29 11.10 -19.65 -0.01
CA PRO A 29 11.87 -18.66 0.77
C PRO A 29 11.10 -17.41 1.22
N LYS A 30 9.81 -17.31 0.92
CA LYS A 30 8.83 -16.45 1.62
C LYS A 30 7.85 -17.42 2.28
N PRO A 31 7.41 -17.24 3.55
CA PRO A 31 6.60 -18.24 4.25
C PRO A 31 5.19 -18.28 3.64
N VAL A 32 5.08 -18.89 2.47
CA VAL A 32 3.85 -19.13 1.73
C VAL A 32 3.25 -20.36 2.36
N ILE A 33 2.35 -20.13 3.32
CA ILE A 33 1.70 -21.21 4.04
C ILE A 33 0.63 -21.80 3.12
N PHE A 34 0.97 -22.90 2.46
CA PHE A 34 -0.02 -23.86 1.97
C PHE A 34 -0.66 -24.50 3.20
N PHE A 35 -1.74 -23.91 3.71
CA PHE A 35 -2.61 -24.64 4.62
C PHE A 35 -3.23 -25.78 3.83
N THR A 36 -2.96 -27.02 4.22
CA THR A 36 -3.67 -28.18 3.67
C THR A 36 -5.16 -28.00 3.92
N GLN A 37 -5.89 -27.84 2.82
CA GLN A 37 -7.26 -27.37 2.70
C GLN A 37 -8.33 -28.31 3.29
N SER A 38 -7.97 -29.29 4.11
CA SER A 38 -8.88 -30.34 4.57
C SER A 38 -9.36 -30.18 6.02
N GLY A 39 -8.56 -29.61 6.92
CA GLY A 39 -8.87 -29.58 8.37
C GLY A 39 -9.55 -28.32 8.91
N LEU A 40 -9.47 -27.20 8.18
CA LEU A 40 -9.98 -25.90 8.67
C LEU A 40 -11.51 -25.77 8.47
N LYS A 41 -12.07 -26.40 7.43
CA LYS A 41 -13.46 -26.15 7.02
C LYS A 41 -14.45 -26.73 8.04
N SER A 42 -14.26 -27.99 8.41
CA SER A 42 -15.09 -28.68 9.42
C SER A 42 -14.98 -28.03 10.80
N GLY A 43 -13.79 -27.54 11.17
CA GLY A 43 -13.56 -26.89 12.46
C GLY A 43 -14.27 -25.53 12.58
N PHE A 44 -14.19 -24.67 11.55
CA PHE A 44 -14.71 -23.31 11.66
C PHE A 44 -16.22 -23.18 11.40
N THR A 45 -16.85 -24.06 10.62
CA THR A 45 -18.30 -23.97 10.30
C THR A 45 -19.23 -24.61 11.33
N GLY A 46 -18.78 -25.59 12.13
CA GLY A 46 -19.71 -26.26 13.05
C GLY A 46 -19.09 -27.05 14.22
N ALA A 47 -17.84 -27.51 14.14
CA ALA A 47 -17.30 -28.43 15.15
C ALA A 47 -16.56 -27.75 16.33
N LEU A 48 -16.06 -26.52 16.18
CA LEU A 48 -15.26 -25.85 17.22
C LEU A 48 -16.05 -24.82 18.03
N THR A 49 -15.81 -24.80 19.33
CA THR A 49 -16.28 -23.72 20.22
C THR A 49 -15.57 -22.40 19.92
N LYS A 50 -16.18 -21.27 20.31
CA LYS A 50 -15.58 -19.92 20.18
C LYS A 50 -14.18 -19.85 20.79
N ARG A 51 -13.96 -20.56 21.91
CA ARG A 51 -12.67 -20.63 22.60
C ARG A 51 -11.61 -21.36 21.77
N GLN A 52 -11.93 -22.52 21.20
CA GLN A 52 -11.03 -23.29 20.35
C GLN A 52 -10.65 -22.53 19.08
N LYS A 53 -11.61 -21.85 18.44
CA LYS A 53 -11.34 -20.95 17.30
C LYS A 53 -10.36 -19.84 17.66
N GLY A 54 -10.49 -19.25 18.85
CA GLY A 54 -9.58 -18.23 19.36
C GLY A 54 -8.14 -18.72 19.56
N ILE A 55 -7.97 -19.95 20.05
CA ILE A 55 -6.64 -20.58 20.23
C ILE A 55 -5.96 -20.77 18.86
N ILE A 56 -6.70 -21.27 17.87
CA ILE A 56 -6.19 -21.47 16.51
C ILE A 56 -5.76 -20.13 15.90
N ILE A 57 -6.58 -19.07 16.00
CA ILE A 57 -6.23 -17.76 15.45
C ILE A 57 -4.97 -17.19 16.12
N ARG A 58 -4.82 -17.35 17.44
CA ARG A 58 -3.62 -16.89 18.16
C ARG A 58 -2.36 -17.63 17.73
N PHE A 59 -2.46 -18.94 17.53
CA PHE A 59 -1.37 -19.74 16.99
C PHE A 59 -1.00 -19.30 15.56
N LEU A 60 -2.01 -19.11 14.71
CA LEU A 60 -1.80 -18.63 13.34
C LEU A 60 -1.15 -17.25 13.31
N LEU A 61 -1.59 -16.32 14.14
CA LEU A 61 -0.97 -14.99 14.27
C LEU A 61 0.53 -15.11 14.57
N GLN A 62 0.91 -16.01 15.47
CA GLN A 62 2.31 -16.19 15.88
C GLN A 62 3.17 -16.86 14.81
N VAL A 63 2.64 -17.89 14.13
CA VAL A 63 3.42 -18.68 13.16
C VAL A 63 3.48 -18.01 11.79
N THR A 64 2.43 -17.28 11.40
CA THR A 64 2.31 -16.71 10.04
C THR A 64 2.83 -15.28 9.93
N GLY A 65 2.86 -14.53 11.04
CA GLY A 65 3.19 -13.09 11.02
C GLY A 65 2.13 -12.20 10.36
N TYR A 66 0.99 -12.77 9.93
CA TYR A 66 -0.12 -11.99 9.38
C TYR A 66 -0.84 -11.19 10.46
N SER A 67 -1.44 -10.07 10.03
CA SER A 67 -2.39 -9.34 10.88
C SER A 67 -3.67 -10.15 11.10
N ARG A 68 -4.35 -9.91 12.23
CA ARG A 68 -5.61 -10.59 12.58
C ARG A 68 -6.66 -10.44 11.48
N GLN A 69 -6.78 -9.24 10.91
CA GLN A 69 -7.72 -8.95 9.82
C GLN A 69 -7.40 -9.76 8.56
N GLN A 70 -6.11 -9.95 8.23
CA GLN A 70 -5.69 -10.76 7.09
C GLN A 70 -6.04 -12.24 7.30
N LEU A 71 -5.77 -12.78 8.48
CA LEU A 71 -6.16 -14.15 8.84
C LEU A 71 -7.68 -14.34 8.79
N THR A 72 -8.46 -13.40 9.34
CA THR A 72 -9.92 -13.46 9.26
C THR A 72 -10.40 -13.50 7.81
N ARG A 73 -9.81 -12.68 6.93
CA ARG A 73 -10.12 -12.68 5.49
C ARG A 73 -9.79 -14.02 4.83
N LEU A 74 -8.60 -14.57 5.10
CA LEU A 74 -8.14 -15.85 4.53
C LEU A 74 -9.00 -17.02 5.01
N ILE A 75 -9.35 -17.05 6.31
CA ILE A 75 -10.26 -18.05 6.87
C ILE A 75 -11.62 -17.96 6.20
N GLN A 76 -12.18 -16.74 6.07
CA GLN A 76 -13.50 -16.57 5.45
C GLN A 76 -13.50 -16.95 3.97
N GLN A 77 -12.47 -16.56 3.22
CA GLN A 77 -12.30 -16.96 1.82
C GLN A 77 -12.31 -18.47 1.69
N TYR A 78 -11.53 -19.16 2.52
CA TYR A 78 -11.46 -20.61 2.53
C TYR A 78 -12.77 -21.28 2.97
N LEU A 79 -13.51 -20.72 3.92
CA LEU A 79 -14.83 -21.25 4.27
C LEU A 79 -15.81 -21.19 3.10
N ASN A 80 -15.73 -20.11 2.31
CA ASN A 80 -16.63 -19.86 1.19
C ASN A 80 -16.26 -20.67 -0.06
N THR A 81 -14.98 -20.73 -0.43
CA THR A 81 -14.52 -21.31 -1.71
C THR A 81 -13.81 -22.66 -1.55
N GLY A 82 -13.43 -23.05 -0.34
CA GLY A 82 -12.59 -24.23 -0.08
C GLY A 82 -11.12 -24.06 -0.43
N VAL A 83 -10.73 -22.91 -1.00
CA VAL A 83 -9.37 -22.63 -1.47
C VAL A 83 -8.92 -21.27 -0.96
N VAL A 84 -7.75 -21.22 -0.34
CA VAL A 84 -7.07 -19.95 -0.06
C VAL A 84 -6.32 -19.54 -1.32
N GLN A 85 -6.90 -18.63 -2.11
CA GLN A 85 -6.16 -17.99 -3.18
C GLN A 85 -5.47 -16.76 -2.59
N LEU A 86 -4.14 -16.70 -2.72
CA LEU A 86 -3.43 -15.45 -2.57
C LEU A 86 -3.95 -14.54 -3.67
N SER A 87 -4.88 -13.64 -3.33
CA SER A 87 -5.27 -12.60 -4.27
C SER A 87 -3.99 -11.89 -4.67
N ASP A 88 -3.63 -11.96 -5.96
CA ASP A 88 -2.72 -10.98 -6.55
C ASP A 88 -3.14 -9.63 -6.01
N THR A 89 -2.16 -8.85 -5.57
CA THR A 89 -2.29 -7.65 -4.77
C THR A 89 -3.26 -6.65 -5.42
N ASN A 90 -4.56 -6.91 -5.35
CA ASN A 90 -5.65 -6.10 -5.85
C ASN A 90 -5.82 -5.02 -4.80
N LYS A 91 -4.80 -4.15 -4.75
CA LYS A 91 -4.98 -2.83 -4.20
C LYS A 91 -6.17 -2.27 -4.95
N PRO A 92 -7.21 -1.77 -4.26
CA PRO A 92 -8.26 -1.05 -4.96
C PRO A 92 -7.58 0.00 -5.83
N ALA A 93 -8.15 0.26 -7.02
CA ALA A 93 -7.66 1.33 -7.87
C ALA A 93 -7.44 2.56 -6.98
N GLY A 94 -6.22 3.11 -7.01
CA GLY A 94 -5.87 4.25 -6.17
C GLY A 94 -6.82 5.42 -6.43
N PHE A 95 -6.75 6.46 -5.59
CA PHE A 95 -7.51 7.68 -5.85
C PHE A 95 -7.24 8.17 -7.27
N LYS A 96 -8.32 8.56 -7.97
CA LYS A 96 -8.22 9.09 -9.33
C LYS A 96 -7.37 10.36 -9.29
N GLN A 97 -6.31 10.38 -10.09
CA GLN A 97 -5.45 11.55 -10.21
C GLN A 97 -6.20 12.68 -10.91
N THR A 98 -6.30 13.85 -10.26
CA THR A 98 -6.94 15.04 -10.82
C THR A 98 -5.99 15.83 -11.72
N TYR A 99 -4.73 16.00 -11.28
CA TYR A 99 -3.74 16.81 -12.00
C TYR A 99 -2.79 15.92 -12.78
N THR A 100 -2.76 16.09 -14.09
CA THR A 100 -1.97 15.26 -15.01
C THR A 100 -0.51 15.73 -15.07
N THR A 101 0.32 14.98 -15.80
CA THR A 101 1.70 15.38 -16.09
C THR A 101 1.77 16.69 -16.88
N THR A 102 0.78 16.97 -17.74
CA THR A 102 0.68 18.24 -18.46
C THR A 102 0.42 19.41 -17.52
N ASP A 103 -0.44 19.23 -16.51
CA ASP A 103 -0.70 20.27 -15.51
C ASP A 103 0.56 20.59 -14.69
N ILE A 104 1.33 19.56 -14.34
CA ILE A 104 2.61 19.74 -13.62
C ILE A 104 3.61 20.53 -14.48
N ALA A 105 3.65 20.27 -15.78
CA ALA A 105 4.57 20.94 -16.69
C ALA A 105 4.21 22.42 -16.91
N LEU A 106 2.91 22.73 -17.06
CA LEU A 106 2.41 24.10 -17.14
C LEU A 106 2.68 24.89 -15.86
N LEU A 107 2.54 24.24 -14.70
CA LEU A 107 2.89 24.86 -13.42
C LEU A 107 4.38 25.21 -13.35
N ALA A 108 5.26 24.32 -13.81
CA ALA A 108 6.70 24.57 -13.84
C ALA A 108 7.06 25.72 -14.80
N GLU A 109 6.41 25.80 -15.96
CA GLU A 109 6.62 26.89 -16.92
C GLU A 109 6.16 28.25 -16.34
N MET A 110 5.01 28.29 -15.68
CA MET A 110 4.54 29.51 -15.00
C MET A 110 5.50 29.94 -13.89
N ASP A 111 5.98 28.98 -13.09
CA ASP A 111 6.96 29.27 -12.06
C ASP A 111 8.29 29.76 -12.65
N GLU A 112 8.72 29.26 -13.80
CA GLU A 112 9.91 29.73 -14.50
C GLU A 112 9.74 31.15 -15.04
N ARG A 113 8.59 31.45 -15.64
CA ARG A 113 8.28 32.78 -16.20
C ARG A 113 8.26 33.89 -15.15
N TYR A 114 7.86 33.58 -13.92
CA TYR A 114 7.63 34.56 -12.84
C TYR A 114 8.57 34.38 -11.64
N ASP A 115 9.72 33.70 -11.82
CA ASP A 115 10.77 33.51 -10.82
C ASP A 115 10.28 32.88 -9.49
N THR A 116 9.53 31.79 -9.60
CA THR A 116 8.99 31.00 -8.47
C THR A 116 8.23 31.81 -7.42
N PRO A 117 7.08 32.41 -7.77
CA PRO A 117 6.32 33.17 -6.81
C PRO A 117 5.64 32.27 -5.76
N SER A 118 5.08 32.89 -4.72
CA SER A 118 4.35 32.14 -3.68
C SER A 118 3.15 31.39 -4.28
N GLY A 119 2.72 30.29 -3.65
CA GLY A 119 1.65 29.46 -4.20
C GLY A 119 0.32 30.21 -4.39
N GLY A 120 0.05 31.22 -3.55
CA GLY A 120 -1.13 32.09 -3.70
C GLY A 120 -1.05 32.99 -4.95
N VAL A 121 0.13 33.51 -5.25
CA VAL A 121 0.36 34.35 -6.44
C VAL A 121 0.25 33.51 -7.71
N VAL A 122 0.91 32.35 -7.77
CA VAL A 122 0.80 31.44 -8.93
C VAL A 122 -0.63 31.04 -9.19
N LYS A 123 -1.39 30.72 -8.14
CA LYS A 123 -2.80 30.41 -8.27
C LYS A 123 -3.55 31.54 -8.97
N LYS A 124 -3.35 32.79 -8.54
CA LYS A 124 -3.97 33.96 -9.19
C LYS A 124 -3.49 34.17 -10.62
N LEU A 125 -2.24 33.88 -10.92
CA LEU A 125 -1.72 33.93 -12.28
C LEU A 125 -2.41 32.88 -13.18
N CYS A 126 -2.54 31.64 -12.73
CA CYS A 126 -3.25 30.59 -13.47
C CYS A 126 -4.76 30.88 -13.61
N GLU A 127 -5.40 31.42 -12.57
CA GLU A 127 -6.79 31.90 -12.65
C GLU A 127 -6.94 32.98 -13.73
N ARG A 128 -6.03 33.95 -13.78
CA ARG A 128 -6.04 35.01 -14.80
C ARG A 128 -5.73 34.47 -16.20
N ALA A 129 -4.76 33.57 -16.34
CA ALA A 129 -4.45 32.90 -17.59
C ALA A 129 -5.70 32.24 -18.19
N TYR A 130 -6.47 31.53 -17.35
CA TYR A 130 -7.70 30.89 -17.79
C TYR A 130 -8.85 31.89 -18.05
N SER A 131 -9.12 32.80 -17.12
CA SER A 131 -10.34 33.64 -17.19
C SER A 131 -10.20 34.91 -18.04
N ILE A 132 -8.98 35.46 -18.18
CA ILE A 132 -8.75 36.73 -18.89
C ILE A 132 -8.11 36.47 -20.26
N PHE A 133 -7.17 35.53 -20.33
CA PHE A 133 -6.41 35.23 -21.55
C PHE A 133 -6.94 34.00 -22.31
N ASP A 134 -8.02 33.39 -21.81
CA ASP A 134 -8.69 32.21 -22.40
C ASP A 134 -7.73 31.02 -22.63
N GLU A 135 -6.68 30.92 -21.82
CA GLU A 135 -5.72 29.83 -21.90
C GLU A 135 -6.30 28.59 -21.21
N VAL A 136 -7.11 27.83 -21.94
CA VAL A 136 -7.87 26.66 -21.45
C VAL A 136 -7.00 25.61 -20.78
N GLN A 137 -5.72 25.52 -21.17
CA GLN A 137 -4.73 24.63 -20.56
C GLN A 137 -4.55 24.85 -19.05
N TYR A 138 -4.76 26.06 -18.54
CA TYR A 138 -4.66 26.38 -17.11
C TYR A 138 -5.94 26.08 -16.32
N LYS A 139 -7.02 25.62 -16.96
CA LYS A 139 -8.32 25.39 -16.31
C LYS A 139 -8.24 24.48 -15.09
N ASN A 140 -7.46 23.41 -15.17
CA ASN A 140 -7.30 22.47 -14.04
C ASN A 140 -6.53 23.14 -12.89
N ILE A 141 -5.41 23.79 -13.21
CA ILE A 141 -4.52 24.43 -12.23
C ILE A 141 -5.19 25.64 -11.58
N ALA A 142 -6.04 26.38 -12.30
CA ALA A 142 -6.81 27.50 -11.75
C ALA A 142 -7.67 27.10 -10.55
N ASN A 143 -8.19 25.86 -10.54
CA ASN A 143 -9.01 25.32 -9.45
C ASN A 143 -8.20 24.65 -8.33
N ILE A 144 -6.87 24.67 -8.38
CA ILE A 144 -6.02 24.02 -7.38
C ILE A 144 -6.08 24.72 -6.03
N SER A 145 -5.96 23.94 -4.95
CA SER A 145 -5.71 24.50 -3.63
C SER A 145 -4.22 24.84 -3.48
N VAL A 146 -3.91 25.89 -2.72
CA VAL A 146 -2.51 26.30 -2.47
C VAL A 146 -1.69 25.15 -1.86
N SER A 147 -2.30 24.38 -0.95
CA SER A 147 -1.65 23.19 -0.36
C SER A 147 -1.31 22.13 -1.41
N HIS A 148 -2.22 21.87 -2.36
CA HIS A 148 -1.97 20.87 -3.40
C HIS A 148 -0.94 21.36 -4.42
N LEU A 149 -0.84 22.67 -4.66
CA LEU A 149 0.21 23.27 -5.49
C LEU A 149 1.61 22.95 -4.93
N TYR A 150 1.80 23.05 -3.62
CA TYR A 150 3.08 22.64 -3.00
C TYR A 150 3.33 21.13 -3.10
N ASN A 151 2.29 20.29 -3.05
CA ASN A 151 2.45 18.87 -3.34
C ASN A 151 2.92 18.63 -4.78
N LEU A 152 2.40 19.37 -5.76
CA LEU A 152 2.85 19.29 -7.15
C LEU A 152 4.31 19.76 -7.31
N ARG A 153 4.71 20.84 -6.62
CA ARG A 153 6.11 21.29 -6.59
C ARG A 153 7.07 20.27 -5.97
N GLY A 154 6.57 19.47 -5.02
CA GLY A 154 7.30 18.35 -4.44
C GLY A 154 7.38 17.10 -5.33
N SER A 155 6.60 17.05 -6.41
CA SER A 155 6.58 15.88 -7.31
C SER A 155 7.88 15.75 -8.11
N THR A 156 8.24 14.52 -8.44
CA THR A 156 9.42 14.23 -9.28
C THR A 156 9.29 14.85 -10.68
N GLY A 157 8.09 14.85 -11.25
CA GLY A 157 7.83 15.48 -12.56
C GLY A 157 8.17 16.98 -12.56
N TYR A 158 7.68 17.71 -11.56
CA TYR A 158 7.99 19.13 -11.41
C TYR A 158 9.49 19.36 -11.18
N GLN A 159 10.07 18.62 -10.24
CA GLN A 159 11.49 18.77 -9.90
C GLN A 159 12.41 18.47 -11.08
N ASN A 160 12.10 17.47 -11.90
CA ASN A 160 12.90 17.15 -13.07
C ASN A 160 12.92 18.30 -14.09
N GLN A 161 11.81 19.03 -14.22
CA GLN A 161 11.73 20.17 -15.13
C GLN A 161 12.41 21.43 -14.56
N ARG A 162 12.30 21.66 -13.24
CA ARG A 162 12.85 22.85 -12.58
C ARG A 162 14.30 22.72 -12.11
N ARG A 163 14.85 21.51 -12.03
CA ARG A 163 16.24 21.30 -11.59
C ARG A 163 17.20 21.79 -12.67
N HIS A 164 17.89 22.89 -12.37
CA HIS A 164 19.06 23.30 -13.12
C HIS A 164 20.25 22.43 -12.68
N PHE A 165 20.78 21.64 -13.61
CA PHE A 165 22.01 20.90 -13.40
C PHE A 165 23.19 21.78 -13.78
N GLU A 166 23.86 22.35 -12.79
CA GLU A 166 25.18 22.92 -13.03
C GLU A 166 26.17 21.79 -13.28
N LYS A 167 26.93 21.91 -14.37
CA LYS A 167 27.99 20.97 -14.67
C LYS A 167 29.00 21.02 -13.52
N PRO A 168 29.24 19.89 -12.80
CA PRO A 168 30.21 19.91 -11.72
C PRO A 168 31.58 20.34 -12.27
N PRO A 169 32.32 21.19 -11.54
CA PRO A 169 33.63 21.65 -11.98
C PRO A 169 34.53 20.44 -12.26
N LYS A 170 35.31 20.52 -13.35
CA LYS A 170 36.26 19.45 -13.70
C LYS A 170 37.20 19.27 -12.51
N LYS A 171 37.28 18.03 -11.98
CA LYS A 171 38.21 17.68 -10.92
C LYS A 171 39.64 17.88 -11.46
N GLY A 172 40.27 19.00 -11.13
CA GLY A 172 41.67 19.24 -11.42
C GLY A 172 42.50 18.26 -10.58
N PHE A 173 43.30 17.42 -11.24
CA PHE A 173 44.35 16.67 -10.56
C PHE A 173 45.45 17.65 -10.18
N TYR A 174 45.48 18.03 -8.91
CA TYR A 174 46.64 18.69 -8.32
C TYR A 174 47.54 17.58 -7.76
N TRP A 175 48.76 17.50 -8.29
CA TRP A 175 49.85 16.64 -7.80
C TRP A 175 50.75 17.45 -6.87
#